data_AF-A0A8T3DG04-F1
#
_entry.id   AF-A0A8T3DG04-F1
#
_cell.length_a   1.000
_cell.length_b   1.000
_cell.length_c   1.000
_cell.angle_alpha   90.00
_cell.angle_beta   90.00
_cell.angle_gamma   90.00
#
_symmetry.space_group_name_H-M   'P 1'
#
loop_
_entity.id
_entity.type
_entity.pdbx_description
1 polymer ?
#
loop_
_entity_poly.entity_id
_entity_poly.type
_entity_poly.pdbx_seq_one_letter_code
_entity_poly.pdbx_strand_id
1 'polypeptide(L)' 'MFSWANKEQGGRSKDSEMFQTVTEGLQTLYTKKLLPLEETYLFHEFHSPALEAADFQSKPMVLLVGQYSTGKTTFIR' A
#
# COMPACT_ATOMS: atom_id res chain seq x y z
N MET A 1 -7.03 -34.93 32.18
CA MET A 1 -6.26 -34.95 30.92
C MET A 1 -6.64 -33.70 30.13
N PHE A 2 -5.68 -32.81 29.89
CA PHE A 2 -5.92 -31.46 29.40
C PHE A 2 -6.18 -31.46 27.89
N SER A 3 -7.42 -31.16 27.49
CA SER A 3 -7.92 -31.09 26.10
C SER A 3 -7.29 -29.97 25.24
N TRP A 4 -6.36 -29.19 25.80
CA TRP A 4 -5.84 -27.99 25.13
C TRP A 4 -4.69 -28.27 24.15
N ALA A 5 -4.04 -29.43 24.25
CA ALA A 5 -2.89 -29.81 23.40
C ALA A 5 -3.26 -30.03 21.91
N ASN A 6 -4.55 -30.18 21.57
CA ASN A 6 -5.00 -30.31 20.17
C ASN A 6 -5.35 -28.98 19.50
N LYS A 7 -5.29 -27.84 20.22
CA LYS A 7 -5.66 -26.55 19.64
C LYS A 7 -4.52 -25.87 18.87
N GLU A 8 -3.29 -26.36 19.00
CA GLU A 8 -2.11 -25.75 18.35
C GLU A 8 -1.86 -26.21 16.91
N GLN A 9 -2.56 -27.25 16.41
CA GLN A 9 -2.41 -27.68 15.01
C GLN A 9 -3.26 -26.90 14.00
N GLY A 10 -4.09 -25.95 14.45
CA GLY A 10 -4.94 -25.11 13.57
C GLY A 10 -4.40 -23.69 13.32
N GLY A 11 -3.22 -23.35 13.84
CA GLY A 11 -2.70 -21.98 13.92
C GLY A 11 -2.02 -21.42 12.66
N ARG A 12 -2.31 -21.95 11.47
CA ARG A 12 -1.93 -21.31 10.21
C ARG A 12 -3.17 -21.13 9.35
N SER A 13 -3.95 -20.10 9.66
CA SER A 13 -4.74 -19.39 8.65
C SER A 13 -3.74 -18.72 7.70
N LYS A 14 -3.12 -19.51 6.83
CA LYS A 14 -2.42 -18.99 5.65
C LYS A 14 -3.38 -19.16 4.50
N ASP A 15 -4.50 -18.44 4.57
CA ASP A 15 -5.18 -18.00 3.36
C ASP A 15 -4.12 -17.21 2.62
N SER A 16 -3.42 -17.89 1.71
CA SER A 16 -2.68 -17.23 0.67
C SER A 16 -3.74 -16.52 -0.15
N GLU A 17 -4.10 -15.30 0.25
CA GLU A 17 -5.01 -14.46 -0.52
C GLU A 17 -4.41 -14.37 -1.92
N MET A 18 -4.97 -15.17 -2.85
CA MET A 18 -4.52 -15.19 -4.23
C MET A 18 -5.11 -13.94 -4.89
N PHE A 19 -4.28 -12.92 -5.04
CA PHE A 19 -4.65 -11.71 -5.76
C PHE A 19 -4.52 -11.91 -7.26
N GLN A 20 -5.42 -11.31 -8.06
CA GLN A 20 -5.31 -11.39 -9.51
C GLN A 20 -4.14 -10.56 -10.03
N THR A 21 -3.86 -9.44 -9.35
CA THR A 21 -2.71 -8.58 -9.65
C THR A 21 -1.98 -8.15 -8.38
N VAL A 22 -0.70 -7.79 -8.52
CA VAL A 22 0.10 -7.26 -7.40
C VAL A 22 -0.50 -5.95 -6.88
N THR A 23 -0.97 -5.09 -7.77
CA THR A 23 -1.61 -3.81 -7.43
C THR A 23 -2.83 -4.00 -6.53
N GLU A 24 -3.71 -4.95 -6.88
CA GLU A 24 -4.89 -5.30 -6.07
C GLU A 24 -4.49 -5.83 -4.69
N GLY A 25 -3.45 -6.67 -4.63
CA GLY A 25 -2.92 -7.17 -3.38
C GLY A 25 -2.37 -6.08 -2.48
N LEU A 26 -1.63 -5.13 -3.04
CA LEU A 26 -1.09 -3.98 -2.30
C LEU A 26 -2.20 -3.07 -1.77
N GLN A 27 -3.20 -2.74 -2.61
CA GLN A 27 -4.34 -1.94 -2.19
C GLN A 27 -5.10 -2.63 -1.05
N THR A 28 -5.36 -3.94 -1.19
CA THR A 28 -6.06 -4.74 -0.17
C THR A 28 -5.29 -4.81 1.14
N LEU A 29 -3.97 -5.00 1.08
CA LEU A 29 -3.12 -5.03 2.27
C LEU A 29 -3.07 -3.67 2.97
N TYR A 30 -2.96 -2.59 2.22
CA TYR A 30 -2.99 -1.23 2.76
C TYR A 30 -4.28 -0.99 3.55
N THR A 31 -5.45 -1.22 2.94
CA THR A 31 -6.75 -1.00 3.59
C THR A 31 -6.97 -1.93 4.79
N LYS A 32 -6.59 -3.21 4.70
CA LYS A 32 -6.84 -4.19 5.77
C LYS A 32 -5.89 -4.06 6.97
N LYS A 33 -4.65 -3.60 6.76
CA LYS A 33 -3.59 -3.71 7.77
C LYS A 33 -2.98 -2.37 8.16
N LEU A 34 -2.78 -1.47 7.21
CA LEU A 34 -1.98 -0.26 7.40
C LEU A 34 -2.87 0.94 7.74
N LEU A 35 -3.96 1.14 6.98
CA LEU A 35 -4.93 2.22 7.21
C LEU A 35 -5.47 2.28 8.66
N PRO A 36 -5.89 1.16 9.30
CA PRO A 36 -6.37 1.21 10.69
C PRO A 36 -5.29 1.70 11.68
N LEU A 37 -4.02 1.40 11.40
CA LEU A 37 -2.90 1.85 12.22
C LEU A 37 -2.66 3.35 12.02
N GLU A 38 -2.68 3.83 10.78
CA GLU A 38 -2.54 5.26 10.46
C GLU A 38 -3.64 6.09 11.12
N GLU A 39 -4.90 5.64 11.07
CA GLU A 39 -6.03 6.29 11.73
C GLU A 39 -5.90 6.29 13.26
N THR A 40 -5.49 5.14 13.85
CA THR A 40 -5.35 5.00 15.32
C THR A 40 -4.34 6.01 15.89
N TYR A 41 -3.28 6.31 15.15
CA TYR A 41 -2.22 7.22 15.58
C TYR A 41 -2.26 8.58 14.87
N LEU A 42 -3.36 8.92 14.20
CA LEU A 42 -3.59 10.19 13.51
C LEU A 42 -2.45 10.57 12.53
N PHE A 43 -1.86 9.57 11.87
CA PHE A 43 -0.70 9.76 10.98
C PHE A 43 -0.95 10.83 9.89
N HIS A 44 -2.20 10.92 9.42
CA HIS A 44 -2.62 11.85 8.38
C HIS A 44 -2.57 13.32 8.78
N GLU A 45 -2.52 13.62 10.07
CA GLU A 45 -2.36 14.99 10.57
C GLU A 45 -0.89 15.45 10.55
N PHE A 46 0.07 14.53 10.43
CA PHE A 46 1.50 14.82 10.57
C PHE A 46 2.31 14.64 9.29
N HIS A 47 2.04 13.59 8.52
CA HIS A 47 2.95 13.17 7.44
C HIS A 47 2.29 13.18 6.07
N SER A 48 1.28 12.34 5.85
CA SER A 48 0.59 12.25 4.57
C SER A 48 -0.86 11.76 4.73
N PRO A 49 -1.79 12.23 3.89
CA PRO A 49 -3.15 11.72 3.84
C PRO A 49 -3.22 10.22 3.55
N ALA A 50 -4.39 9.62 3.82
CA ALA A 50 -4.66 8.23 3.47
C ALA A 50 -4.61 8.04 1.95
N LEU A 51 -4.00 6.93 1.51
CA LEU A 51 -3.98 6.55 0.11
C LEU A 51 -5.38 6.21 -0.40
N GLU A 52 -5.69 6.69 -1.59
CA GLU A 52 -6.92 6.43 -2.32
C GLU A 52 -6.72 5.34 -3.37
N ALA A 53 -7.82 4.81 -3.92
CA ALA A 53 -7.75 3.84 -5.02
C ALA A 53 -6.98 4.36 -6.24
N ALA A 54 -7.03 5.67 -6.49
CA ALA A 54 -6.32 6.32 -7.59
C ALA A 54 -4.78 6.20 -7.45
N ASP A 55 -4.26 6.16 -6.22
CA ASP A 55 -2.81 6.05 -5.98
C ASP A 55 -2.26 4.68 -6.41
N PHE A 56 -3.11 3.66 -6.47
CA PHE A 56 -2.76 2.32 -6.95
C PHE A 56 -3.00 2.14 -8.45
N GLN A 57 -3.98 2.85 -9.02
CA GLN A 57 -4.47 2.61 -10.39
C GLN A 57 -3.99 3.65 -11.42
N SER A 58 -3.46 4.78 -10.97
CA SER A 58 -3.02 5.86 -11.85
C SER A 58 -1.85 5.44 -12.76
N LYS A 59 -1.73 6.12 -13.90
CA LYS A 59 -0.62 5.89 -14.82
C LYS A 59 0.70 6.37 -14.17
N PRO A 60 1.82 5.67 -14.41
CA PRO A 60 3.12 6.12 -13.92
C PRO A 60 3.42 7.56 -14.34
N MET A 61 3.93 8.37 -13.40
CA MET A 61 4.28 9.77 -13.62
C MET A 61 5.78 9.97 -13.73
N VAL A 62 6.21 10.89 -14.59
CA VAL A 62 7.62 11.31 -14.72
C VAL A 62 7.73 12.78 -14.34
N LEU A 63 8.53 13.08 -13.31
CA LEU A 63 8.80 14.44 -12.85
C LEU A 63 10.17 14.91 -13.38
N LEU A 64 10.16 15.93 -14.25
CA LEU A 64 11.38 16.55 -14.77
C LEU A 64 11.73 17.81 -13.98
N VAL A 65 12.83 17.79 -13.23
CA VAL A 65 13.31 18.92 -12.42
C VAL A 65 14.65 19.42 -12.94
N GLY A 66 14.86 20.74 -12.92
CA GLY A 66 16.10 21.37 -13.36
C GLY A 66 15.99 22.89 -13.40
N GLN A 67 17.14 23.57 -13.35
CA GLN A 67 17.21 25.03 -13.37
C GLN A 67 16.70 25.64 -14.69
N TYR A 68 16.66 26.97 -14.75
CA TYR A 68 16.31 27.70 -15.98
C TYR A 68 17.22 27.27 -17.14
N SER A 69 16.65 27.21 -18.34
CA SER A 69 17.39 26.93 -19.60
C SER A 69 18.11 25.58 -19.69
N THR A 70 17.75 24.59 -18.85
CA THR A 70 18.30 23.22 -18.93
C THR A 70 17.57 22.30 -19.93
N GLY A 71 16.74 22.85 -20.81
CA GLY A 71 16.08 22.06 -21.87
C GLY A 71 14.93 21.15 -21.42
N LYS A 72 14.32 21.36 -20.24
CA LYS A 72 13.21 20.52 -19.73
C LYS A 72 12.04 20.36 -20.71
N THR A 73 11.59 21.47 -21.30
CA THR A 73 10.50 21.46 -22.28
C THR A 73 10.94 20.81 -23.59
N THR A 74 12.18 21.05 -24.01
CA THR A 74 12.77 20.43 -25.21
C THR A 74 12.93 18.93 -25.05
N PHE A 75 13.16 18.42 -23.84
CA PHE A 75 13.25 16.99 -23.57
C PHE A 75 11.90 16.25 -23.70
N ILE A 76 10.79 16.93 -23.43
CA ILE A 76 9.44 16.34 -23.52
C ILE A 76 8.91 16.33 -24.95
N ARG A 77 9.29 17.32 -25.76
CA ARG A 77 8.83 17.49 -27.15
C ARG A 77 9.56 16.55 -28.09
#